data_AF-A0A6P0Z1L8-F1
#
_entry.id   AF-A0A6P0Z1L8-F1
#
_cell.length_a   1.000
_cell.length_b   1.000
_cell.length_c   1.000
_cell.angle_alpha   90.00
_cell.angle_beta   90.00
_cell.angle_gamma   90.00
#
_symmetry.space_group_name_H-M   'P 1'
#
loop_
_entity.id
_entity.type
_entity.pdbx_description
1 polymer ?
#
loop_
_entity_poly.entity_id
_entity_poly.type
_entity_poly.pdbx_seq_one_letter_code
_entity_poly.pdbx_strand_id
1 'polypeptide(L)'
;SSCYLKQLEPFAVKANLVAPILVAGDLMGLLIAHQCSASREWENTEIDLFSQLAVQVGIAIERAQIEQEKMAAQQQSLVSDQLQKRILELLKEVDPIREGDLTIRARVTEDEIGTIADSYNATVSKLQKIVTQVQAAAQQVATTTSSNQFSIQALSVEAQEQAQKITSALKRAKEMADSVAVVANKAKQAEAAVKQASETVAEGDATMNRTVDGMLAIRETVTQARQKVQRLGESSEKISRVVNLISNFAAQTNLLAFNASLEAARAGEEGRGFAIVADQVRTLAQQSAVATNEIEQLVTEIQAETKEVVAAMAAGGEQVLTGTQLVNESRYSLNKITSTSSEINQLVEAIAKVTVVQSQASDAVTKTMNEVALLASKTSKETTLVSSSFEQLQTVAQAMQYNVGQFKVK
;
A
#
# COMPACT_ATOMS: atom_id res chain seq x y z
N SER A 1 -62.69 -112.91 -32.91
CA SER A 1 -63.34 -112.06 -31.89
C SER A 1 -64.76 -111.77 -32.33
N SER A 2 -65.78 -112.01 -31.50
CA SER A 2 -67.19 -111.71 -31.82
C SER A 2 -67.46 -110.20 -32.01
N CYS A 3 -66.64 -109.34 -31.38
CA CYS A 3 -66.70 -107.89 -31.54
C CYS A 3 -66.23 -107.43 -32.94
N TYR A 4 -65.18 -108.07 -33.47
CA TYR A 4 -64.66 -107.75 -34.80
C TYR A 4 -65.64 -108.14 -35.92
N LEU A 5 -66.33 -109.28 -35.76
CA LEU A 5 -67.35 -109.71 -36.71
C LEU A 5 -68.54 -108.74 -36.77
N LYS A 6 -68.97 -108.17 -35.63
CA LYS A 6 -70.02 -107.14 -35.57
C LYS A 6 -69.63 -105.83 -36.26
N GLN A 7 -68.34 -105.47 -36.28
CA GLN A 7 -67.87 -104.27 -36.99
C GLN A 7 -67.85 -104.44 -38.51
N LEU A 8 -67.69 -105.67 -39.00
CA LEU A 8 -67.63 -105.98 -40.44
C LEU A 8 -69.01 -106.29 -41.04
N GLU A 9 -69.99 -106.62 -40.20
CA GLU A 9 -71.37 -106.95 -40.56
C GLU A 9 -72.09 -105.85 -41.40
N PRO A 10 -71.98 -104.54 -41.08
CA PRO A 10 -72.61 -103.47 -41.87
C PRO A 10 -72.06 -103.36 -43.29
N PHE A 11 -70.79 -103.73 -43.50
CA PHE A 11 -70.11 -103.65 -44.79
C PHE A 11 -70.30 -104.91 -45.64
N ALA A 12 -71.18 -105.82 -45.20
CA ALA A 12 -71.46 -107.11 -45.83
C ALA A 12 -70.21 -107.97 -46.09
N VAL A 13 -69.13 -107.79 -45.32
CA VAL A 13 -67.87 -108.52 -45.53
C VAL A 13 -68.09 -110.00 -45.24
N LYS A 14 -67.83 -110.83 -46.25
CA LYS A 14 -67.98 -112.28 -46.21
C LYS A 14 -66.63 -113.01 -46.09
N ALA A 15 -65.53 -112.37 -46.49
CA ALA A 15 -64.17 -112.83 -46.23
C ALA A 15 -63.22 -111.64 -46.03
N ASN A 16 -62.22 -111.80 -45.17
CA ASN A 16 -61.29 -110.74 -44.80
C ASN A 16 -59.84 -111.27 -44.79
N LEU A 17 -58.93 -110.53 -45.39
CA LEU A 17 -57.50 -110.78 -45.39
C LEU A 17 -56.79 -109.58 -44.76
N VAL A 18 -55.99 -109.84 -43.72
CA VAL A 18 -55.28 -108.81 -42.96
C VAL A 18 -53.81 -109.16 -42.95
N ALA A 19 -52.95 -108.20 -43.33
CA ALA A 19 -51.51 -108.31 -43.24
C ALA A 19 -50.95 -107.14 -42.39
N PRO A 20 -50.09 -107.40 -41.40
CA PRO A 20 -49.49 -106.35 -40.59
C PRO A 20 -48.42 -105.59 -41.37
N ILE A 21 -48.45 -104.25 -41.28
CA ILE A 21 -47.38 -103.38 -41.77
C ILE A 21 -46.43 -103.16 -40.59
N LEU A 22 -45.27 -103.80 -40.64
CA LEU A 22 -44.22 -103.70 -39.64
C LEU A 22 -43.11 -102.77 -40.14
N VAL A 23 -42.62 -101.88 -39.29
CA VAL A 23 -41.45 -101.02 -39.54
C VAL A 23 -40.45 -101.29 -38.43
N ALA A 24 -39.22 -101.72 -38.78
CA ALA A 24 -38.19 -102.11 -37.80
C ALA A 24 -38.65 -103.13 -36.71
N GLY A 25 -39.69 -103.92 -36.99
CA GLY A 25 -40.26 -104.90 -36.04
C GLY A 25 -41.48 -104.40 -35.25
N ASP A 26 -41.79 -103.11 -35.31
CA ASP A 26 -42.95 -102.50 -34.64
C ASP A 26 -44.16 -102.41 -35.58
N LEU A 27 -45.36 -102.67 -35.05
CA LEU A 27 -46.61 -102.61 -35.78
C LEU A 27 -47.05 -101.16 -36.02
N MET A 28 -46.84 -100.66 -37.23
CA MET A 28 -47.22 -99.31 -37.63
C MET A 28 -48.65 -99.23 -38.18
N GLY A 29 -49.19 -100.34 -38.68
CA GLY A 29 -50.55 -100.38 -39.20
C GLY A 29 -50.96 -101.78 -39.69
N LEU A 30 -52.19 -101.88 -40.18
CA LEU A 30 -52.72 -103.12 -40.78
C LEU A 30 -53.16 -102.81 -42.21
N LEU A 31 -52.69 -103.61 -43.17
CA LEU A 31 -53.20 -103.65 -44.54
C LEU A 31 -54.37 -104.64 -44.56
N ILE A 32 -55.53 -104.23 -45.05
CA ILE A 32 -56.77 -105.00 -44.94
C ILE A 32 -57.46 -105.06 -46.29
N ALA A 33 -57.84 -106.27 -46.75
CA ALA A 33 -58.63 -106.51 -47.95
C ALA A 33 -59.92 -107.27 -47.60
N HIS A 34 -61.05 -106.79 -48.13
CA HIS A 34 -62.38 -107.34 -47.86
C HIS A 34 -63.03 -107.87 -49.13
N GLN A 35 -63.72 -109.00 -49.03
CA GLN A 35 -64.65 -109.51 -50.05
C GLN A 35 -66.08 -109.45 -49.50
N CYS A 36 -66.97 -108.72 -50.16
CA CYS A 36 -68.32 -108.45 -49.65
C CYS A 36 -69.44 -109.22 -50.38
N SER A 37 -69.15 -109.90 -51.48
CA SER A 37 -70.19 -110.52 -52.33
C SER A 37 -70.49 -111.98 -52.03
N ALA A 38 -69.49 -112.78 -51.63
CA ALA A 38 -69.64 -114.21 -51.32
C ALA A 38 -68.55 -114.68 -50.34
N SER A 39 -68.79 -115.83 -49.68
CA SER A 39 -67.76 -116.53 -48.92
C SER A 39 -66.60 -116.88 -49.86
N ARG A 40 -65.38 -116.52 -49.49
CA ARG A 40 -64.16 -116.76 -50.26
C ARG A 40 -63.11 -117.35 -49.35
N GLU A 41 -62.54 -118.47 -49.76
CA GLU A 41 -61.25 -118.92 -49.22
C GLU A 41 -60.17 -118.26 -50.06
N TRP A 42 -59.26 -117.55 -49.39
CA TRP A 42 -58.15 -116.87 -50.06
C TRP A 42 -57.10 -117.90 -50.46
N GLU A 43 -56.62 -117.83 -51.69
CA GLU A 43 -55.54 -118.72 -52.11
C GLU A 43 -54.21 -118.29 -51.47
N ASN A 44 -53.31 -119.25 -51.24
CA ASN A 44 -51.99 -118.98 -50.64
C ASN A 44 -51.20 -117.92 -51.43
N THR A 45 -51.34 -117.89 -52.76
CA THR A 45 -50.71 -116.88 -53.62
C THR A 45 -51.22 -115.46 -53.34
N GLU A 46 -52.50 -115.31 -52.99
CA GLU A 46 -53.11 -114.02 -52.64
C GLU A 46 -52.69 -113.58 -51.24
N ILE A 47 -52.62 -114.50 -50.28
CA ILE A 47 -52.13 -114.24 -48.92
C ILE A 47 -50.65 -113.81 -48.96
N ASP A 48 -49.82 -114.51 -49.75
CA ASP A 48 -48.41 -114.20 -49.91
C ASP A 48 -48.20 -112.84 -50.60
N LEU A 49 -48.94 -112.56 -51.68
CA LEU A 49 -48.89 -111.27 -52.36
C LEU A 49 -49.28 -110.13 -51.41
N PHE A 50 -50.35 -110.30 -50.63
CA PHE A 50 -50.85 -109.28 -49.72
C PHE A 50 -49.90 -109.04 -48.54
N SER A 51 -49.28 -110.11 -48.03
CA SER A 51 -48.25 -110.05 -46.99
C SER A 51 -46.98 -109.37 -47.52
N GLN A 52 -46.55 -109.68 -48.75
CA GLN A 52 -45.43 -108.99 -49.41
C GLN A 52 -45.71 -107.51 -49.62
N LEU A 53 -46.96 -107.14 -49.95
CA LEU A 53 -47.36 -105.74 -50.10
C LEU A 53 -47.26 -105.00 -48.76
N ALA A 54 -47.74 -105.61 -47.68
CA ALA A 54 -47.65 -105.02 -46.34
C ALA A 54 -46.19 -104.86 -45.87
N VAL A 55 -45.31 -105.82 -46.18
CA VAL A 55 -43.87 -105.72 -45.93
C VAL A 55 -43.22 -104.62 -46.76
N GLN A 56 -43.55 -104.51 -48.05
CA GLN A 56 -43.05 -103.43 -48.93
C GLN A 56 -43.47 -102.04 -48.44
N VAL A 57 -44.71 -101.89 -47.96
CA VAL A 57 -45.18 -100.64 -47.35
C VAL A 57 -44.42 -100.33 -46.07
N GLY A 58 -44.15 -101.33 -45.23
CA GLY A 58 -43.31 -101.17 -44.04
C GLY A 58 -41.90 -100.65 -44.37
N ILE A 59 -41.22 -101.29 -45.32
CA ILE A 59 -39.89 -100.87 -45.79
C ILE A 59 -39.91 -99.46 -46.39
N ALA A 60 -40.97 -99.10 -47.12
CA ALA A 60 -41.11 -97.76 -47.69
C ALA A 60 -41.28 -96.67 -46.62
N ILE A 61 -42.04 -96.95 -45.55
CA ILE A 61 -42.20 -96.04 -44.41
C ILE A 61 -40.88 -95.87 -43.65
N GLU A 62 -40.15 -96.96 -43.40
CA GLU A 62 -38.83 -96.93 -42.75
C GLU A 62 -37.85 -96.05 -43.52
N ARG A 63 -37.78 -96.21 -44.85
CA ARG A 63 -36.94 -95.39 -45.73
C ARG A 63 -37.34 -93.93 -45.71
N ALA A 64 -38.64 -93.62 -45.68
CA ALA A 64 -39.12 -92.25 -45.61
C ALA A 64 -38.72 -91.58 -44.28
N GLN A 65 -38.78 -92.31 -43.16
CA GLN A 65 -38.34 -91.80 -41.85
C GLN A 65 -36.83 -91.55 -41.80
N ILE A 66 -36.01 -92.50 -42.27
CA ILE A 66 -34.55 -92.35 -42.30
C ILE A 66 -34.13 -91.16 -43.20
N GLU A 67 -34.77 -90.99 -44.36
CA GLU A 67 -34.49 -89.86 -45.24
C GLU A 67 -34.89 -88.52 -44.59
N GLN A 68 -36.00 -88.48 -43.84
CA GLN A 68 -36.44 -87.29 -43.10
C GLN A 68 -35.47 -86.92 -41.96
N GLU A 69 -34.98 -87.89 -41.19
CA GLU A 69 -33.97 -87.67 -40.15
C GLU A 69 -32.64 -87.20 -40.74
N LYS A 70 -32.22 -87.80 -41.86
CA LYS A 70 -30.99 -87.40 -42.57
C LYS A 70 -31.09 -85.98 -43.12
N MET A 71 -32.23 -85.60 -43.71
CA MET A 71 -32.47 -84.23 -44.16
C MET A 71 -32.45 -83.22 -42.99
N ALA A 72 -33.05 -83.55 -41.85
CA ALA A 72 -33.02 -82.69 -40.66
C ALA A 72 -31.59 -82.51 -40.09
N ALA A 73 -30.83 -83.59 -39.98
CA ALA A 73 -29.43 -83.54 -39.51
C ALA A 73 -28.53 -82.75 -40.48
N GLN A 74 -28.73 -82.92 -41.79
CA GLN A 74 -27.96 -82.21 -42.81
C GLN A 74 -28.29 -80.72 -42.83
N GLN A 75 -29.56 -80.35 -42.64
CA GLN A 75 -29.98 -78.95 -42.51
C GLN A 75 -29.41 -78.31 -41.25
N GLN A 76 -29.32 -79.04 -40.13
CA GLN A 76 -28.71 -78.55 -38.90
C GLN A 76 -27.18 -78.39 -39.02
N SER A 77 -26.50 -79.28 -39.74
CA SER A 77 -25.07 -79.14 -40.08
C SER A 77 -24.81 -77.90 -40.94
N LEU A 78 -25.64 -77.65 -41.96
CA LEU A 78 -25.49 -76.48 -42.84
C LEU A 78 -25.67 -75.17 -42.07
N VAL A 79 -26.67 -75.09 -41.18
CA VAL A 79 -26.86 -73.93 -40.31
C VAL A 79 -25.66 -73.75 -39.38
N SER A 80 -25.14 -74.83 -38.79
CA SER A 80 -23.95 -74.79 -37.93
C SER A 80 -22.69 -74.32 -38.68
N ASP A 81 -22.43 -74.84 -39.87
CA ASP A 81 -21.27 -74.46 -40.70
C ASP A 81 -21.37 -72.99 -41.15
N GLN A 82 -22.58 -72.55 -41.50
CA GLN A 82 -22.85 -71.16 -41.89
C GLN A 82 -22.67 -70.22 -40.69
N LEU A 83 -23.08 -70.63 -39.49
CA LEU A 83 -22.86 -69.88 -38.25
C LEU A 83 -21.36 -69.80 -37.90
N GLN A 84 -20.61 -70.91 -38.02
CA GLN A 84 -19.16 -70.92 -37.79
C GLN A 84 -18.42 -70.00 -38.76
N LYS A 85 -18.79 -70.04 -40.04
CA LYS A 85 -18.21 -69.15 -41.05
C LYS A 85 -18.49 -67.68 -40.74
N ARG A 86 -19.72 -67.35 -40.34
CA ARG A 86 -20.10 -65.99 -39.90
C ARG A 86 -19.33 -65.51 -38.68
N ILE A 87 -19.12 -66.38 -37.70
CA ILE A 87 -18.31 -66.06 -36.51
C ILE A 87 -16.86 -65.78 -36.91
N LEU A 88 -16.28 -66.58 -37.81
CA LEU A 88 -14.92 -66.34 -38.33
C LEU A 88 -14.79 -65.04 -39.12
N GLU A 89 -15.80 -64.70 -39.92
CA GLU A 89 -15.87 -63.41 -40.63
C GLU A 89 -15.91 -62.24 -39.63
N LEU A 90 -16.79 -62.31 -38.63
CA LEU A 90 -16.87 -61.29 -37.57
C LEU A 90 -15.54 -61.18 -36.81
N LEU A 91 -14.90 -62.30 -36.43
CA LEU A 91 -13.60 -62.30 -35.75
C LEU A 91 -12.51 -61.59 -36.58
N LYS A 92 -12.49 -61.80 -37.90
CA LYS A 92 -11.58 -61.08 -38.80
C LYS A 92 -11.89 -59.60 -38.89
N GLU A 93 -13.17 -59.23 -38.94
CA GLU A 93 -13.59 -57.82 -39.00
C GLU A 93 -13.25 -57.05 -37.72
N VAL A 94 -13.24 -57.72 -36.56
CA VAL A 94 -12.93 -57.08 -35.27
C VAL A 94 -11.44 -57.15 -34.87
N ASP A 95 -10.64 -58.05 -35.44
CA ASP A 95 -9.21 -58.22 -35.09
C ASP A 95 -8.38 -56.91 -35.14
N PRO A 96 -8.56 -56.00 -36.13
CA PRO A 96 -7.81 -54.74 -36.20
C PRO A 96 -7.98 -53.82 -34.98
N ILE A 97 -9.04 -53.99 -34.18
CA ILE A 97 -9.23 -53.19 -32.95
C ILE A 97 -8.13 -53.46 -31.92
N ARG A 98 -7.50 -54.65 -31.96
CA ARG A 98 -6.38 -55.02 -31.08
C ARG A 98 -5.15 -54.17 -31.31
N GLU A 99 -5.00 -53.63 -32.51
CA GLU A 99 -3.94 -52.68 -32.88
C GLU A 99 -4.32 -51.22 -32.57
N GLY A 100 -5.48 -51.00 -31.95
CA GLY A 100 -5.97 -49.67 -31.59
C GLY A 100 -6.73 -48.96 -32.71
N ASP A 101 -7.08 -49.63 -33.82
CA ASP A 101 -7.85 -49.00 -34.89
C ASP A 101 -9.35 -48.96 -34.57
N LEU A 102 -9.81 -47.83 -34.02
CA LEU A 102 -11.21 -47.60 -33.67
C LEU A 102 -12.05 -47.08 -34.85
N THR A 103 -11.49 -47.03 -36.07
CA THR A 103 -12.23 -46.63 -37.28
C THR A 103 -12.95 -47.81 -37.94
N ILE A 104 -12.53 -49.04 -37.64
CA ILE A 104 -13.09 -50.27 -38.19
C ILE A 104 -14.48 -50.56 -37.60
N ARG A 105 -15.39 -51.07 -38.44
CA ARG A 105 -16.76 -51.43 -38.07
C ARG A 105 -17.06 -52.84 -38.57
N ALA A 106 -17.71 -53.63 -37.74
CA ALA A 106 -18.22 -54.94 -38.12
C ALA A 106 -19.47 -54.77 -39.00
N ARG A 107 -19.65 -55.65 -39.98
CA ARG A 107 -20.82 -55.67 -40.84
C ARG A 107 -22.05 -56.14 -40.04
N VAL A 108 -23.13 -55.36 -40.08
CA VAL A 108 -24.41 -55.72 -39.45
C VAL A 108 -25.25 -56.52 -40.44
N THR A 109 -25.71 -57.69 -40.01
CA THR A 109 -26.54 -58.64 -40.76
C THR A 109 -27.88 -58.84 -40.05
N GLU A 110 -28.87 -59.48 -40.70
CA GLU A 110 -30.21 -59.71 -40.10
C GLU A 110 -30.26 -60.95 -39.16
N ASP A 111 -29.13 -61.65 -39.00
CA ASP A 111 -28.99 -62.84 -38.15
C ASP A 111 -28.54 -62.47 -36.72
N GLU A 112 -28.46 -63.47 -35.83
CA GLU A 112 -28.04 -63.31 -34.43
C GLU A 112 -26.63 -62.72 -34.32
N ILE A 113 -25.76 -62.99 -35.30
CA ILE A 113 -24.40 -62.44 -35.40
C ILE A 113 -24.44 -60.93 -35.69
N GLY A 114 -25.42 -60.46 -36.47
CA GLY A 114 -25.63 -59.04 -36.72
C GLY A 114 -25.95 -58.23 -35.46
N THR A 115 -26.67 -58.80 -34.50
CA THR A 115 -26.94 -58.15 -33.20
C THR A 115 -25.66 -57.98 -32.37
N ILE A 116 -24.74 -58.95 -32.45
CA ILE A 116 -23.40 -58.87 -31.83
C ILE A 116 -22.56 -57.79 -32.53
N ALA A 117 -22.58 -57.75 -33.87
CA ALA A 117 -21.87 -56.74 -34.65
C ALA A 117 -22.37 -55.32 -34.35
N ASP A 118 -23.68 -55.12 -34.17
CA ASP A 118 -24.25 -53.82 -33.78
C ASP A 118 -23.82 -53.40 -32.36
N SER A 119 -23.90 -54.31 -31.39
CA SER A 119 -23.42 -54.07 -30.02
C SER A 119 -21.92 -53.76 -29.95
N TYR A 120 -21.12 -54.45 -30.78
CA TYR A 120 -19.71 -54.16 -30.97
C TYR A 120 -19.51 -52.75 -31.53
N ASN A 121 -20.16 -52.41 -32.64
CA ASN A 121 -20.07 -51.08 -33.27
C ASN A 121 -20.47 -49.96 -32.30
N ALA A 122 -21.51 -50.15 -31.49
CA ALA A 122 -21.93 -49.21 -30.45
C ALA A 122 -20.84 -49.03 -29.38
N THR A 123 -20.18 -50.11 -28.97
CA THR A 123 -19.06 -50.10 -28.01
C THR A 123 -17.85 -49.36 -28.59
N VAL A 124 -17.46 -49.67 -29.84
CA VAL A 124 -16.36 -48.98 -30.52
C VAL A 124 -16.66 -47.49 -30.69
N SER A 125 -17.91 -47.12 -31.01
CA SER A 125 -18.32 -45.72 -31.10
C SER A 125 -18.20 -44.97 -29.76
N LYS A 126 -18.56 -45.62 -28.64
CA LYS A 126 -18.35 -45.06 -27.30
C LYS A 126 -16.87 -44.95 -26.94
N LEU A 127 -16.07 -45.98 -27.22
CA LEU A 127 -14.61 -45.96 -27.01
C LEU A 127 -13.95 -44.85 -27.82
N GLN A 128 -14.32 -44.70 -29.09
CA GLN A 128 -13.84 -43.63 -29.96
C GLN A 128 -14.13 -42.26 -29.35
N LYS A 129 -15.37 -42.02 -28.88
CA LYS A 129 -15.73 -40.76 -28.20
C LYS A 129 -14.87 -40.51 -26.96
N ILE A 130 -14.63 -41.53 -26.13
CA ILE A 130 -13.79 -41.42 -24.94
C ILE A 130 -12.35 -41.09 -25.33
N VAL A 131 -11.77 -41.80 -26.31
CA VAL A 131 -10.40 -41.56 -26.80
C VAL A 131 -10.25 -40.13 -27.33
N THR A 132 -11.18 -39.65 -28.16
CA THR A 132 -11.17 -38.27 -28.66
C THR A 132 -11.31 -37.25 -27.52
N GLN A 133 -12.18 -37.49 -26.54
CA GLN A 133 -12.33 -36.62 -25.37
C GLN A 133 -11.05 -36.58 -24.52
N VAL A 134 -10.38 -37.72 -24.33
CA VAL A 134 -9.12 -37.80 -23.58
C VAL A 134 -7.99 -37.12 -24.35
N GLN A 135 -7.90 -37.28 -25.69
CA GLN A 135 -6.92 -36.54 -26.51
C GLN A 135 -7.11 -35.03 -26.39
N ALA A 136 -8.35 -34.55 -26.51
CA ALA A 136 -8.66 -33.14 -26.35
C ALA A 136 -8.34 -32.62 -24.94
N ALA A 137 -8.69 -33.38 -23.90
CA ALA A 137 -8.39 -33.03 -22.51
C ALA A 137 -6.87 -33.01 -22.24
N ALA A 138 -6.11 -33.99 -22.72
CA ALA A 138 -4.67 -34.04 -22.57
C ALA A 138 -3.98 -32.87 -23.29
N GLN A 139 -4.44 -32.51 -24.50
CA GLN A 139 -3.96 -31.32 -25.21
C GLN A 139 -4.28 -30.04 -24.46
N GLN A 140 -5.50 -29.90 -23.92
CA GLN A 140 -5.90 -28.74 -23.13
C GLN A 140 -5.03 -28.59 -21.87
N VAL A 141 -4.75 -29.70 -21.17
CA VAL A 141 -3.86 -29.72 -20.00
C VAL A 141 -2.44 -29.31 -20.40
N ALA A 142 -1.89 -29.84 -21.49
CA ALA A 142 -0.55 -29.46 -21.97
C ALA A 142 -0.46 -27.98 -22.33
N THR A 143 -1.43 -27.44 -23.06
CA THR A 143 -1.46 -26.02 -23.44
C THR A 143 -1.60 -25.12 -22.20
N THR A 144 -2.50 -25.46 -21.28
CA THR A 144 -2.72 -24.67 -20.05
C THR A 144 -1.49 -24.71 -19.14
N THR A 145 -0.85 -25.87 -19.02
CA THR A 145 0.38 -26.06 -18.23
C THR A 145 1.53 -25.20 -18.76
N SER A 146 1.76 -25.25 -20.08
CA SER A 146 2.79 -24.43 -20.74
C SER A 146 2.54 -22.92 -20.56
N SER A 147 1.29 -22.47 -20.74
CA SER A 147 0.93 -21.07 -20.51
C SER A 147 1.14 -20.64 -19.06
N ASN A 148 0.74 -21.46 -18.10
CA ASN A 148 0.91 -21.15 -16.68
C ASN A 148 2.38 -21.14 -16.25
N GLN A 149 3.23 -21.98 -16.86
CA GLN A 149 4.65 -22.00 -16.56
C GLN A 149 5.33 -20.67 -16.90
N PHE A 150 4.91 -20.00 -18.00
CA PHE A 150 5.36 -18.65 -18.31
C PHE A 150 4.92 -17.63 -17.23
N SER A 151 3.65 -17.68 -16.80
CA SER A 151 3.13 -16.79 -15.74
C SER A 151 3.84 -16.99 -14.40
N ILE A 152 4.17 -18.23 -14.05
CA ILE A 152 4.93 -18.57 -12.85
C ILE A 152 6.37 -18.06 -12.94
N GLN A 153 7.04 -18.21 -14.09
CA GLN A 153 8.38 -17.65 -14.27
C GLN A 153 8.38 -16.12 -14.11
N ALA A 154 7.40 -15.43 -14.71
CA ALA A 154 7.24 -13.98 -14.57
C ALA A 154 7.02 -13.57 -13.10
N LEU A 155 6.14 -14.28 -12.38
CA LEU A 155 5.89 -14.03 -10.96
C LEU A 155 7.16 -14.21 -10.10
N SER A 156 8.04 -15.16 -10.44
CA SER A 156 9.30 -15.34 -9.73
C SER A 156 10.26 -14.16 -9.95
N VAL A 157 10.32 -13.63 -11.18
CA VAL A 157 11.14 -12.45 -11.50
C VAL A 157 10.59 -11.21 -10.79
N GLU A 158 9.27 -11.00 -10.81
CA GLU A 158 8.61 -9.90 -10.10
C GLU A 158 8.87 -9.95 -8.58
N ALA A 159 8.83 -11.14 -7.97
CA ALA A 159 9.16 -11.31 -6.55
C ALA A 159 10.62 -10.94 -6.23
N GLN A 160 11.56 -11.22 -7.14
CA GLN A 160 12.97 -10.81 -7.00
C GLN A 160 13.15 -9.29 -7.14
N GLU A 161 12.50 -8.68 -8.13
CA GLU A 161 12.49 -7.21 -8.27
C GLU A 161 11.87 -6.53 -7.04
N GLN A 162 10.79 -7.09 -6.51
CA GLN A 162 10.16 -6.62 -5.28
C GLN A 162 11.15 -6.65 -4.11
N ALA A 163 11.91 -7.74 -3.94
CA ALA A 163 12.95 -7.83 -2.90
C ALA A 163 14.04 -6.75 -3.04
N GLN A 164 14.45 -6.41 -4.27
CA GLN A 164 15.40 -5.32 -4.52
C GLN A 164 14.82 -3.95 -4.17
N LYS A 165 13.56 -3.68 -4.56
CA LYS A 165 12.85 -2.43 -4.21
C LYS A 165 12.69 -2.29 -2.69
N ILE A 166 12.42 -3.38 -1.98
CA ILE A 166 12.32 -3.38 -0.52
C ILE A 166 13.67 -3.07 0.13
N THR A 167 14.76 -3.64 -0.38
CA THR A 167 16.12 -3.31 0.11
C THR A 167 16.40 -1.81 -0.02
N SER A 168 15.98 -1.21 -1.13
CA SER A 168 16.10 0.24 -1.35
C SER A 168 15.21 1.05 -0.40
N ALA A 169 13.98 0.58 -0.13
CA ALA A 169 13.07 1.21 0.82
C ALA A 169 13.60 1.16 2.26
N LEU A 170 14.17 0.03 2.68
CA LEU A 170 14.83 -0.14 3.98
C LEU A 170 16.01 0.83 4.14
N LYS A 171 16.81 1.02 3.09
CA LYS A 171 17.91 2.00 3.09
C LYS A 171 17.38 3.41 3.32
N ARG A 172 16.32 3.82 2.60
CA ARG A 172 15.70 5.14 2.77
C ARG A 172 15.08 5.34 4.15
N ALA A 173 14.48 4.29 4.73
CA ALA A 173 13.94 4.33 6.08
C ALA A 173 15.06 4.53 7.13
N LYS A 174 16.23 3.91 6.93
CA LYS A 174 17.42 4.14 7.76
C LYS A 174 17.95 5.57 7.63
N GLU A 175 18.11 6.06 6.40
CA GLU A 175 18.53 7.45 6.14
C GLU A 175 17.56 8.46 6.80
N MET A 176 16.25 8.17 6.80
CA MET A 176 15.25 8.97 7.48
C MET A 176 15.42 8.94 9.01
N ALA A 177 15.65 7.77 9.60
CA ALA A 177 15.91 7.65 11.04
C ALA A 177 17.17 8.43 11.47
N ASP A 178 18.25 8.35 10.68
CA ASP A 178 19.48 9.11 10.94
C ASP A 178 19.23 10.63 10.82
N SER A 179 18.47 11.06 9.81
CA SER A 179 18.08 12.47 9.64
C SER A 179 17.24 12.99 10.80
N VAL A 180 16.28 12.20 11.29
CA VAL A 180 15.46 12.50 12.48
C VAL A 180 16.34 12.72 13.72
N ALA A 181 17.36 11.89 13.92
CA ALA A 181 18.30 12.06 15.02
C ALA A 181 19.13 13.35 14.90
N VAL A 182 19.50 13.75 13.68
CA VAL A 182 20.18 15.03 13.42
C VAL A 182 19.25 16.21 13.74
N VAL A 183 18.00 16.17 13.30
CA VAL A 183 17.00 17.22 13.58
C VAL A 183 16.75 17.34 15.09
N ALA A 184 16.65 16.23 15.82
CA ALA A 184 16.52 16.22 17.28
C ALA A 184 17.68 16.98 17.97
N ASN A 185 18.91 16.68 17.56
CA ASN A 185 20.10 17.34 18.10
C ASN A 185 20.13 18.83 17.74
N LYS A 186 19.71 19.20 16.53
CA LYS A 186 19.63 20.61 16.11
C LYS A 186 18.55 21.38 16.86
N ALA A 187 17.40 20.77 17.13
CA ALA A 187 16.36 21.35 17.99
C ALA A 187 16.90 21.62 19.40
N LYS A 188 17.61 20.66 20.01
CA LYS A 188 18.24 20.84 21.32
C LYS A 188 19.31 21.95 21.34
N GLN A 189 20.10 22.07 20.27
CA GLN A 189 21.05 23.18 20.11
C GLN A 189 20.34 24.53 20.00
N ALA A 190 19.23 24.59 19.26
CA ALA A 190 18.42 25.80 19.15
C ALA A 190 17.78 26.20 20.48
N GLU A 191 17.25 25.23 21.25
CA GLU A 191 16.73 25.45 22.61
C GLU A 191 17.77 26.11 23.52
N ALA A 192 18.99 25.56 23.54
CA ALA A 192 20.08 26.11 24.34
C ALA A 192 20.45 27.54 23.90
N ALA A 193 20.50 27.81 22.59
CA ALA A 193 20.79 29.14 22.06
C ALA A 193 19.70 30.16 22.40
N VAL A 194 18.42 29.76 22.33
CA VAL A 194 17.28 30.61 22.72
C VAL A 194 17.29 30.91 24.20
N LYS A 195 17.62 29.94 25.04
CA LYS A 195 17.78 30.14 26.48
C LYS A 195 18.89 31.14 26.78
N GLN A 196 20.06 30.96 26.17
CA GLN A 196 21.18 31.90 26.33
C GLN A 196 20.83 33.32 25.83
N ALA A 197 20.11 33.43 24.71
CA ALA A 197 19.63 34.72 24.22
C ALA A 197 18.66 35.39 25.20
N SER A 198 17.76 34.61 25.81
CA SER A 198 16.80 35.10 26.80
C SER A 198 17.49 35.61 28.07
N GLU A 199 18.52 34.89 28.55
CA GLU A 199 19.37 35.32 29.67
C GLU A 199 20.11 36.62 29.34
N THR A 200 20.72 36.70 28.16
CA THR A 200 21.44 37.91 27.69
C THR A 200 20.51 39.12 27.60
N VAL A 201 19.28 38.94 27.10
CA VAL A 201 18.29 40.01 27.01
C VAL A 201 17.83 40.46 28.40
N ALA A 202 17.66 39.53 29.36
CA ALA A 202 17.31 39.86 30.73
C ALA A 202 18.41 40.69 31.43
N GLU A 203 19.68 40.32 31.25
CA GLU A 203 20.82 41.12 31.70
C GLU A 203 20.88 42.50 31.01
N GLY A 204 20.54 42.55 29.73
CA GLY A 204 20.40 43.77 28.94
C GLY A 204 19.33 44.72 29.50
N ASP A 205 18.12 44.22 29.79
CA ASP A 205 17.05 45.02 30.39
C ASP A 205 17.42 45.53 31.79
N ALA A 206 18.05 44.70 32.63
CA ALA A 206 18.57 45.12 33.93
C ALA A 206 19.64 46.23 33.81
N THR A 207 20.48 46.18 32.78
CA THR A 207 21.45 47.23 32.49
C THR A 207 20.77 48.51 32.00
N MET A 208 19.77 48.41 31.13
CA MET A 208 18.99 49.56 30.68
C MET A 208 18.24 50.25 31.82
N ASN A 209 17.66 49.50 32.77
CA ASN A 209 17.03 50.06 33.97
C ASN A 209 18.02 50.94 34.75
N ARG A 210 19.23 50.43 35.01
CA ARG A 210 20.29 51.19 35.68
C ARG A 210 20.68 52.46 34.92
N THR A 211 20.69 52.41 33.58
CA THR A 211 20.94 53.60 32.74
C THR A 211 19.83 54.64 32.88
N VAL A 212 18.56 54.23 32.91
CA VAL A 212 17.42 55.15 33.14
C VAL A 212 17.54 55.80 34.52
N ASP A 213 17.81 55.03 35.56
CA ASP A 213 18.01 55.55 36.92
C ASP A 213 19.16 56.57 36.97
N GLY A 214 20.26 56.28 36.28
CA GLY A 214 21.38 57.19 36.12
C GLY A 214 21.00 58.50 35.41
N MET A 215 20.23 58.44 34.32
CA MET A 215 19.74 59.63 33.61
C MET A 215 18.81 60.47 34.49
N LEU A 216 17.94 59.85 35.28
CA LEU A 216 17.08 60.54 36.24
C LEU A 216 17.91 61.25 37.33
N ALA A 217 18.96 60.60 37.85
CA ALA A 217 19.87 61.20 38.82
C ALA A 217 20.66 62.39 38.23
N ILE A 218 21.12 62.29 36.97
CA ILE A 218 21.77 63.39 36.25
C ILE A 218 20.78 64.55 36.07
N ARG A 219 19.54 64.28 35.65
CA ARG A 219 18.50 65.30 35.49
C ARG A 219 18.26 66.08 36.79
N GLU A 220 18.17 65.37 37.92
CA GLU A 220 18.02 65.99 39.23
C GLU A 220 19.24 66.88 39.56
N THR A 221 20.44 66.37 39.35
CA THR A 221 21.70 67.11 39.59
C THR A 221 21.79 68.38 38.74
N VAL A 222 21.44 68.31 37.44
CA VAL A 222 21.39 69.47 36.54
C VAL A 222 20.35 70.49 37.00
N THR A 223 19.19 70.03 37.46
CA THR A 223 18.12 70.89 38.00
C THR A 223 18.58 71.64 39.25
N GLN A 224 19.22 70.92 40.19
CA GLN A 224 19.78 71.54 41.41
C GLN A 224 20.93 72.51 41.11
N ALA A 225 21.81 72.16 40.17
CA ALA A 225 22.90 73.03 39.74
C ALA A 225 22.38 74.32 39.11
N ARG A 226 21.36 74.22 38.24
CA ARG A 226 20.69 75.38 37.62
C ARG A 226 20.12 76.32 38.68
N GLN A 227 19.45 75.79 39.71
CA GLN A 227 18.92 76.60 40.82
C GLN A 227 20.02 77.31 41.62
N LYS A 228 21.17 76.66 41.85
CA LYS A 228 22.31 77.28 42.55
C LYS A 228 22.95 78.38 41.72
N VAL A 229 23.16 78.17 40.42
CA VAL A 229 23.70 79.19 39.50
C VAL A 229 22.74 80.36 39.35
N GLN A 230 21.42 80.11 39.32
CA GLN A 230 20.43 81.18 39.26
C GLN A 230 20.47 82.07 40.53
N ARG A 231 20.60 81.46 41.72
CA ARG A 231 20.83 82.22 42.97
C ARG A 231 22.15 83.01 42.97
N LEU A 232 23.19 82.49 42.32
CA LEU A 232 24.45 83.21 42.14
C LEU A 232 24.24 84.45 41.24
N GLY A 233 23.50 84.31 40.14
CA GLY A 233 23.12 85.44 39.28
C GLY A 233 22.36 86.53 40.04
N GLU A 234 21.35 86.15 40.84
CA GLU A 234 20.60 87.09 41.71
C GLU A 234 21.50 87.78 42.76
N SER A 235 22.50 87.06 43.28
CA SER A 235 23.47 87.60 44.24
C SER A 235 24.43 88.58 43.57
N SER A 236 24.90 88.28 42.35
CA SER A 236 25.73 89.18 41.55
C SER A 236 24.96 90.46 41.18
N GLU A 237 23.66 90.39 40.90
CA GLU A 237 22.83 91.60 40.74
C GLU A 237 22.74 92.44 42.01
N LYS A 238 22.62 91.82 43.19
CA LYS A 238 22.65 92.54 44.48
C LYS A 238 23.99 93.24 44.68
N ILE A 239 25.10 92.57 44.39
CA ILE A 239 26.45 93.14 44.49
C ILE A 239 26.60 94.33 43.52
N SER A 240 26.18 94.18 42.26
CA SER A 240 26.20 95.27 41.27
C SER A 240 25.50 96.52 41.78
N ARG A 241 24.32 96.40 42.42
CA ARG A 241 23.61 97.53 43.04
C ARG A 241 24.39 98.19 44.17
N VAL A 242 25.05 97.40 45.02
CA VAL A 242 25.87 97.92 46.13
C VAL A 242 27.12 98.62 45.60
N VAL A 243 27.79 98.04 44.61
CA VAL A 243 28.99 98.62 43.98
C VAL A 243 28.65 99.95 43.30
N ASN A 244 27.52 100.03 42.60
CA ASN A 244 27.04 101.29 42.01
C ASN A 244 26.77 102.35 43.09
N LEU A 245 26.17 101.97 44.23
CA LEU A 245 25.96 102.87 45.37
C LEU A 245 27.29 103.37 45.97
N ILE A 246 28.28 102.50 46.13
CA ILE A 246 29.61 102.89 46.64
C ILE A 246 30.32 103.81 45.64
N SER A 247 30.22 103.54 44.34
CA SER A 247 30.74 104.43 43.29
C SER A 247 30.12 105.83 43.38
N ASN A 248 28.80 105.91 43.61
CA ASN A 248 28.09 107.17 43.85
C ASN A 248 28.58 107.87 45.15
N PHE A 249 28.81 107.13 46.23
CA PHE A 249 29.39 107.67 47.46
C PHE A 249 30.83 108.16 47.28
N ALA A 250 31.65 107.45 46.51
CA ALA A 250 33.00 107.85 46.18
C ALA A 250 33.00 109.15 45.36
N ALA A 251 32.12 109.26 44.36
CA ALA A 251 31.92 110.49 43.59
C ALA A 251 31.45 111.66 44.47
N GLN A 252 30.49 111.44 45.36
CA GLN A 252 29.99 112.46 46.29
C GLN A 252 31.05 112.89 47.31
N THR A 253 31.81 111.94 47.84
CA THR A 253 32.91 112.19 48.79
C THR A 253 34.05 112.95 48.12
N ASN A 254 34.38 112.63 46.86
CA ASN A 254 35.35 113.36 46.05
C ASN A 254 34.91 114.82 45.86
N LEU A 255 33.63 115.09 45.61
CA LEU A 255 33.07 116.44 45.50
C LEU A 255 33.08 117.20 46.83
N LEU A 256 32.69 116.54 47.93
CA LEU A 256 32.74 117.12 49.28
C LEU A 256 34.17 117.47 49.70
N ALA A 257 35.11 116.56 49.45
CA ALA A 257 36.53 116.75 49.73
C ALA A 257 37.15 117.87 48.88
N PHE A 258 36.73 117.99 47.61
CA PHE A 258 37.12 119.11 46.75
C PHE A 258 36.62 120.45 47.29
N ASN A 259 35.34 120.53 47.67
CA ASN A 259 34.77 121.74 48.28
C ASN A 259 35.44 122.10 49.61
N ALA A 260 35.75 121.10 50.45
CA ALA A 260 36.47 121.31 51.71
C ALA A 260 37.91 121.77 51.49
N SER A 261 38.62 121.22 50.51
CA SER A 261 39.97 121.65 50.12
C SER A 261 39.97 123.10 49.60
N LEU A 262 38.97 123.46 48.79
CA LEU A 262 38.78 124.81 48.28
C LEU A 262 38.51 125.83 49.41
N GLU A 263 37.64 125.48 50.36
CA GLU A 263 37.32 126.36 51.50
C GLU A 263 38.48 126.45 52.51
N ALA A 264 39.22 125.36 52.71
CA ALA A 264 40.46 125.36 53.49
C ALA A 264 41.57 126.22 52.86
N ALA A 265 41.65 126.25 51.52
CA ALA A 265 42.54 127.17 50.80
C ALA A 265 42.11 128.64 50.92
N ARG A 266 40.82 128.92 51.06
CA ARG A 266 40.28 130.28 51.32
C ARG A 266 40.59 130.79 52.74
N ALA A 267 40.70 129.90 53.73
CA ALA A 267 41.00 130.26 55.13
C ALA A 267 42.48 130.63 55.38
N GLY A 268 43.36 130.58 54.37
CA GLY A 268 44.76 131.01 54.48
C GLY A 268 45.63 130.10 55.37
N GLU A 269 46.53 130.67 56.16
CA GLU A 269 47.50 129.92 57.01
C GLU A 269 46.81 129.03 58.06
N GLU A 270 45.64 129.42 58.59
CA GLU A 270 44.86 128.64 59.57
C GLU A 270 44.18 127.38 58.96
N GLY A 271 43.95 127.37 57.64
CA GLY A 271 43.28 126.28 56.92
C GLY A 271 44.22 125.21 56.35
N ARG A 272 45.54 125.41 56.45
CA ARG A 272 46.55 124.61 55.75
C ARG A 272 46.54 123.12 56.15
N GLY A 273 46.30 122.82 57.43
CA GLY A 273 46.15 121.45 57.92
C GLY A 273 44.87 120.76 57.41
N PHE A 274 43.76 121.50 57.32
CA PHE A 274 42.49 121.00 56.78
C PHE A 274 42.57 120.76 55.26
N ALA A 275 43.29 121.59 54.52
CA ALA A 275 43.48 121.43 53.08
C ALA A 275 44.21 120.12 52.74
N ILE A 276 45.23 119.74 53.53
CA ILE A 276 45.97 118.48 53.34
C ILE A 276 45.05 117.27 53.60
N VAL A 277 44.27 117.30 54.68
CA VAL A 277 43.33 116.21 54.99
C VAL A 277 42.25 116.10 53.91
N ALA A 278 41.71 117.23 53.43
CA ALA A 278 40.72 117.23 52.35
C ALA A 278 41.28 116.67 51.03
N ASP A 279 42.54 116.96 50.67
CA ASP A 279 43.14 116.40 49.46
C ASP A 279 43.49 114.90 49.60
N GLN A 280 43.83 114.44 50.81
CA GLN A 280 43.95 113.01 51.12
C GLN A 280 42.60 112.28 51.00
N VAL A 281 41.52 112.84 51.54
CA VAL A 281 40.16 112.29 51.40
C VAL A 281 39.73 112.28 49.92
N ARG A 282 40.07 113.31 49.15
CA ARG A 282 39.81 113.38 47.71
C ARG A 282 40.53 112.25 46.96
N THR A 283 41.81 112.04 47.25
CA THR A 283 42.61 110.96 46.65
C THR A 283 42.05 109.58 47.00
N LEU A 284 41.68 109.35 48.26
CA LEU A 284 41.03 108.11 48.72
C LEU A 284 39.67 107.88 48.02
N ALA A 285 38.89 108.94 47.81
CA ALA A 285 37.62 108.86 47.10
C ALA A 285 37.81 108.53 45.61
N GLN A 286 38.83 109.10 44.95
CA GLN A 286 39.19 108.73 43.57
C GLN A 286 39.66 107.27 43.48
N GLN A 287 40.52 106.83 44.39
CA GLN A 287 40.96 105.43 44.47
C GLN A 287 39.78 104.48 44.72
N SER A 288 38.84 104.87 45.57
CA SER A 288 37.62 104.10 45.82
C SER A 288 36.74 104.01 44.57
N ALA A 289 36.60 105.10 43.81
CA ALA A 289 35.85 105.11 42.56
C ALA A 289 36.47 104.18 41.49
N VAL A 290 37.80 104.20 41.35
CA VAL A 290 38.54 103.30 40.44
C VAL A 290 38.34 101.84 40.86
N ALA A 291 38.54 101.52 42.14
CA ALA A 291 38.35 100.17 42.66
C ALA A 291 36.89 99.67 42.50
N THR A 292 35.89 100.54 42.70
CA THR A 292 34.49 100.16 42.46
C THR A 292 34.19 99.90 40.99
N ASN A 293 34.84 100.61 40.06
CA ASN A 293 34.67 100.37 38.62
C ASN A 293 35.28 99.02 38.21
N GLU A 294 36.46 98.68 38.74
CA GLU A 294 37.06 97.35 38.54
C GLU A 294 36.14 96.24 39.07
N ILE A 295 35.55 96.41 40.26
CA ILE A 295 34.58 95.44 40.80
C ILE A 295 33.31 95.37 39.93
N GLU A 296 32.82 96.50 39.41
CA GLU A 296 31.65 96.54 38.52
C GLU A 296 31.89 95.74 37.22
N GLN A 297 33.09 95.86 36.64
CA GLN A 297 33.50 95.06 35.48
C GLN A 297 33.52 93.56 35.80
N LEU A 298 34.16 93.17 36.92
CA LEU A 298 34.19 91.76 37.37
C LEU A 298 32.79 91.20 37.63
N VAL A 299 31.89 91.97 38.24
CA VAL A 299 30.50 91.54 38.47
C VAL A 299 29.74 91.37 37.17
N THR A 300 29.99 92.24 36.18
CA THR A 300 29.39 92.15 34.85
C THR A 300 29.86 90.89 34.11
N GLU A 301 31.14 90.56 34.22
CA GLU A 301 31.72 89.32 33.68
C GLU A 301 31.08 88.08 34.33
N ILE A 302 30.99 88.04 35.68
CA ILE A 302 30.30 86.96 36.40
C ILE A 302 28.83 86.83 35.97
N GLN A 303 28.13 87.94 35.74
CA GLN A 303 26.74 87.91 35.26
C GLN A 303 26.63 87.35 33.84
N ALA A 304 27.60 87.63 32.95
CA ALA A 304 27.64 87.07 31.61
C ALA A 304 27.90 85.56 31.66
N GLU A 305 28.92 85.13 32.40
CA GLU A 305 29.27 83.71 32.56
C GLU A 305 28.14 82.91 33.20
N THR A 306 27.49 83.44 34.23
CA THR A 306 26.35 82.75 34.88
C THR A 306 25.17 82.55 33.93
N LYS A 307 24.88 83.52 33.05
CA LYS A 307 23.85 83.36 32.01
C LYS A 307 24.21 82.26 31.01
N GLU A 308 25.47 82.22 30.58
CA GLU A 308 25.97 81.17 29.69
C GLU A 308 25.84 79.78 30.31
N VAL A 309 26.23 79.63 31.58
CA VAL A 309 26.11 78.37 32.33
C VAL A 309 24.65 77.93 32.47
N VAL A 310 23.71 78.86 32.73
CA VAL A 310 22.28 78.53 32.80
C VAL A 310 21.74 78.04 31.44
N ALA A 311 22.16 78.67 30.34
CA ALA A 311 21.79 78.22 29.00
C ALA A 311 22.35 76.82 28.70
N ALA A 312 23.61 76.56 29.04
CA ALA A 312 24.24 75.26 28.89
C ALA A 312 23.54 74.17 29.74
N MET A 313 23.12 74.50 30.96
CA MET A 313 22.35 73.59 31.82
C MET A 313 20.95 73.30 31.27
N ALA A 314 20.30 74.27 30.64
CA ALA A 314 19.00 74.06 29.99
C ALA A 314 19.15 73.08 28.80
N ALA A 315 20.15 73.29 27.96
CA ALA A 315 20.47 72.38 26.85
C ALA A 315 20.85 70.97 27.37
N GLY A 316 21.65 70.88 28.43
CA GLY A 316 21.98 69.61 29.07
C GLY A 316 20.76 68.86 29.63
N GLY A 317 19.79 69.60 30.20
CA GLY A 317 18.51 69.03 30.63
C GLY A 317 17.71 68.41 29.48
N GLU A 318 17.68 69.07 28.32
CA GLU A 318 17.02 68.55 27.11
C GLU A 318 17.74 67.31 26.54
N GLN A 319 19.08 67.30 26.54
CA GLN A 319 19.86 66.15 26.13
C GLN A 319 19.59 64.91 27.01
N VAL A 320 19.45 65.09 28.33
CA VAL A 320 19.11 63.99 29.25
C VAL A 320 17.70 63.46 28.99
N LEU A 321 16.72 64.31 28.67
CA LEU A 321 15.38 63.88 28.28
C LEU A 321 15.41 63.02 27.01
N THR A 322 16.08 63.50 25.97
CA THR A 322 16.26 62.75 24.71
C THR A 322 16.99 61.43 24.95
N GLY A 323 18.05 61.43 25.77
CA GLY A 323 18.78 60.20 26.14
C GLY A 323 17.90 59.19 26.87
N THR A 324 17.04 59.65 27.78
CA THR A 324 16.08 58.79 28.50
C THR A 324 15.07 58.17 27.54
N GLN A 325 14.58 58.93 26.55
CA GLN A 325 13.66 58.41 25.53
C GLN A 325 14.31 57.32 24.68
N LEU A 326 15.53 57.53 24.19
CA LEU A 326 16.26 56.55 23.37
C LEU A 326 16.51 55.22 24.13
N VAL A 327 16.79 55.30 25.43
CA VAL A 327 16.91 54.11 26.28
C VAL A 327 15.59 53.36 26.37
N ASN A 328 14.46 54.06 26.53
CA ASN A 328 13.13 53.42 26.55
C ASN A 328 12.77 52.77 25.21
N GLU A 329 13.10 53.39 24.07
CA GLU A 329 12.92 52.79 22.75
C GLU A 329 13.79 51.53 22.57
N SER A 330 15.02 51.56 23.09
CA SER A 330 15.91 50.39 23.09
C SER A 330 15.32 49.24 23.94
N ARG A 331 14.75 49.55 25.11
CA ARG A 331 14.06 48.57 25.96
C ARG A 331 12.85 47.95 25.29
N TYR A 332 12.05 48.76 24.58
CA TYR A 332 10.93 48.25 23.80
C TYR A 332 11.39 47.20 22.77
N SER A 333 12.52 47.46 22.10
CA SER A 333 13.12 46.51 21.16
C SER A 333 13.61 45.22 21.85
N LEU A 334 14.23 45.32 23.03
CA LEU A 334 14.64 44.15 23.82
C LEU A 334 13.44 43.28 24.22
N ASN A 335 12.34 43.89 24.69
CA ASN A 335 11.11 43.16 25.02
C ASN A 335 10.52 42.41 23.81
N LYS A 336 10.61 42.99 22.61
CA LYS A 336 10.22 42.31 21.38
C LYS A 336 11.09 41.07 21.12
N ILE A 337 12.40 41.16 21.35
CA ILE A 337 13.31 40.02 21.24
C ILE A 337 12.95 38.92 22.25
N THR A 338 12.57 39.28 23.49
CA THR A 338 12.09 38.30 24.49
C THR A 338 10.85 37.56 24.01
N SER A 339 9.85 38.28 23.46
CA SER A 339 8.65 37.67 22.90
C SER A 339 8.98 36.71 21.76
N THR A 340 9.80 37.15 20.80
CA THR A 340 10.24 36.31 19.69
C THR A 340 11.04 35.09 20.16
N SER A 341 11.88 35.23 21.18
CA SER A 341 12.62 34.11 21.78
C SER A 341 11.67 33.06 22.39
N SER A 342 10.59 33.51 23.04
CA SER A 342 9.56 32.61 23.56
C SER A 342 8.83 31.85 22.45
N GLU A 343 8.47 32.51 21.36
CA GLU A 343 7.88 31.87 20.18
C GLU A 343 8.82 30.82 19.56
N ILE A 344 10.12 31.14 19.42
CA ILE A 344 11.10 30.17 18.92
C ILE A 344 11.18 28.96 19.85
N ASN A 345 11.13 29.15 21.18
CA ASN A 345 11.15 28.04 22.12
C ASN A 345 9.95 27.10 21.94
N GLN A 346 8.75 27.65 21.72
CA GLN A 346 7.54 26.85 21.43
C GLN A 346 7.69 26.07 20.11
N LEU A 347 8.27 26.68 19.07
CA LEU A 347 8.54 26.01 17.80
C LEU A 347 9.55 24.87 17.96
N VAL A 348 10.61 25.07 18.75
CA VAL A 348 11.62 24.05 19.04
C VAL A 348 11.01 22.85 19.78
N GLU A 349 10.14 23.11 20.76
CA GLU A 349 9.39 22.05 21.46
C GLU A 349 8.48 21.27 20.50
N ALA A 350 7.77 21.96 19.61
CA ALA A 350 6.94 21.32 18.59
C ALA A 350 7.78 20.46 17.63
N ILE A 351 8.94 20.95 17.19
CA ILE A 351 9.88 20.17 16.36
C ILE A 351 10.34 18.92 17.11
N ALA A 352 10.70 19.03 18.39
CA ALA A 352 11.11 17.87 19.18
C ALA A 352 10.00 16.80 19.25
N LYS A 353 8.75 17.21 19.46
CA LYS A 353 7.58 16.31 19.47
C LYS A 353 7.36 15.63 18.11
N VAL A 354 7.41 16.37 17.01
CA VAL A 354 7.27 15.82 15.65
C VAL A 354 8.39 14.84 15.33
N THR A 355 9.60 15.13 15.81
CA THR A 355 10.79 14.28 15.61
C THR A 355 10.61 12.90 16.25
N VAL A 356 10.00 12.81 17.44
CA VAL A 356 9.65 11.53 18.08
C VAL A 356 8.67 10.73 17.23
N VAL A 357 7.60 11.38 16.74
CA VAL A 357 6.60 10.73 15.88
C VAL A 357 7.22 10.25 14.57
N GLN A 358 8.10 11.05 13.95
CA GLN A 358 8.81 10.69 12.72
C GLN A 358 9.76 9.50 12.93
N SER A 359 10.39 9.39 14.10
CA SER A 359 11.21 8.22 14.47
C SER A 359 10.35 6.95 14.51
N GLN A 360 9.20 7.02 15.20
CA GLN A 360 8.26 5.89 15.30
C GLN A 360 7.72 5.48 13.92
N ALA A 361 7.44 6.44 13.05
CA ALA A 361 7.03 6.18 11.67
C ALA A 361 8.12 5.48 10.87
N SER A 362 9.39 5.87 11.04
CA SER A 362 10.55 5.23 10.39
C SER A 362 10.71 3.77 10.84
N ASP A 363 10.52 3.50 12.13
CA ASP A 363 10.53 2.13 12.67
C ASP A 363 9.37 1.29 12.14
N ALA A 364 8.17 1.85 12.08
CA ALA A 364 7.00 1.19 11.53
C ALA A 364 7.20 0.81 10.05
N VAL A 365 7.70 1.75 9.24
CA VAL A 365 8.03 1.49 7.82
C VAL A 365 9.08 0.38 7.71
N THR A 366 10.13 0.42 8.53
CA THR A 366 11.18 -0.61 8.55
C THR A 366 10.59 -1.99 8.87
N LYS A 367 9.71 -2.08 9.87
CA LYS A 367 9.03 -3.33 10.23
C LYS A 367 8.16 -3.85 9.09
N THR A 368 7.31 -3.00 8.51
CA THR A 368 6.46 -3.37 7.37
C THR A 368 7.30 -3.82 6.17
N MET A 369 8.39 -3.13 5.86
CA MET A 369 9.26 -3.53 4.75
C MET A 369 9.92 -4.90 4.99
N ASN A 370 10.31 -5.22 6.23
CA ASN A 370 10.81 -6.56 6.55
C ASN A 370 9.73 -7.63 6.37
N GLU A 371 8.48 -7.36 6.73
CA GLU A 371 7.35 -8.28 6.51
C GLU A 371 7.10 -8.50 5.01
N VAL A 372 7.15 -7.43 4.20
CA VAL A 372 7.02 -7.55 2.74
C VAL A 372 8.22 -8.30 2.13
N ALA A 373 9.45 -8.13 2.66
CA ALA A 373 10.62 -8.88 2.19
C ALA A 373 10.45 -10.39 2.43
N LEU A 374 9.95 -10.76 3.62
CA LEU A 374 9.63 -12.15 3.95
C LEU A 374 8.56 -12.71 3.00
N LEU A 375 7.52 -11.91 2.70
CA LEU A 375 6.47 -12.31 1.77
C LEU A 375 7.03 -12.51 0.35
N ALA A 376 7.84 -11.57 -0.18
CA ALA A 376 8.46 -11.70 -1.49
C ALA A 376 9.37 -12.93 -1.59
N SER A 377 10.15 -13.22 -0.53
CA SER A 377 10.97 -14.43 -0.45
C SER A 377 10.12 -15.70 -0.43
N LYS A 378 9.01 -15.71 0.33
CA LYS A 378 8.06 -16.82 0.37
C LYS A 378 7.41 -17.04 -1.00
N THR A 379 6.94 -15.98 -1.65
CA THR A 379 6.40 -16.05 -3.01
C THR A 379 7.42 -16.67 -3.95
N SER A 380 8.65 -16.16 -4.03
CA SER A 380 9.69 -16.74 -4.90
C SER A 380 9.93 -18.24 -4.69
N LYS A 381 9.93 -18.71 -3.42
CA LYS A 381 10.03 -20.14 -3.09
C LYS A 381 8.82 -20.94 -3.56
N GLU A 382 7.61 -20.45 -3.28
CA GLU A 382 6.36 -21.10 -3.70
C GLU A 382 6.26 -21.17 -5.23
N THR A 383 6.68 -20.13 -5.94
CA THR A 383 6.71 -20.09 -7.40
C THR A 383 7.64 -21.16 -7.99
N THR A 384 8.79 -21.42 -7.35
CA THR A 384 9.70 -22.50 -7.75
C THR A 384 9.05 -23.88 -7.57
N LEU A 385 8.33 -24.09 -6.46
CA LEU A 385 7.60 -25.34 -6.20
C LEU A 385 6.48 -25.57 -7.23
N VAL A 386 5.70 -24.53 -7.53
CA VAL A 386 4.62 -24.58 -8.52
C VAL A 386 5.17 -24.83 -9.92
N SER A 387 6.32 -24.23 -10.27
CA SER A 387 7.00 -24.51 -11.56
C SER A 387 7.33 -25.99 -11.71
N SER A 388 7.89 -26.63 -10.67
CA SER A 388 8.19 -28.07 -10.69
C SER A 388 6.92 -28.92 -10.84
N SER A 389 5.80 -28.52 -10.23
CA SER A 389 4.52 -29.21 -10.39
C SER A 389 3.98 -29.09 -11.82
N PHE A 390 4.15 -27.95 -12.48
CA PHE A 390 3.79 -27.79 -13.89
C PHE A 390 4.67 -28.62 -14.81
N GLU A 391 5.98 -28.75 -14.56
CA GLU A 391 6.84 -29.67 -15.32
C GLU A 391 6.38 -31.13 -15.22
N GLN A 392 5.97 -31.56 -14.03
CA GLN A 392 5.39 -32.88 -13.81
C GLN A 392 4.06 -33.06 -14.56
N LEU A 393 3.16 -32.08 -14.49
CA LEU A 393 1.88 -32.11 -15.24
C LEU A 393 2.10 -32.14 -16.76
N GLN A 394 3.08 -31.40 -17.26
CA GLN A 394 3.43 -31.40 -18.67
C GLN A 394 3.89 -32.80 -19.11
N THR A 395 4.71 -33.46 -18.29
CA THR A 395 5.18 -34.83 -18.53
C THR A 395 4.01 -35.83 -18.56
N VAL A 396 3.07 -35.72 -17.61
CA VAL A 396 1.88 -36.57 -17.56
C VAL A 396 0.95 -36.34 -18.77
N ALA A 397 0.74 -35.09 -19.15
CA ALA A 397 -0.09 -34.73 -20.31
C ALA A 397 0.52 -35.27 -21.61
N GLN A 398 1.84 -35.16 -21.80
CA GLN A 398 2.55 -35.74 -22.93
C GLN A 398 2.45 -37.26 -22.96
N ALA A 399 2.59 -37.92 -21.81
CA ALA A 399 2.42 -39.37 -21.71
C ALA A 399 1.00 -39.82 -22.06
N MET A 400 -0.04 -39.09 -21.62
CA MET A 400 -1.43 -39.34 -22.02
C MET A 400 -1.63 -39.13 -23.52
N GLN A 401 -1.12 -38.03 -24.09
CA GLN A 401 -1.19 -37.79 -25.53
C GLN A 401 -0.53 -38.89 -26.34
N TYR A 402 0.64 -39.36 -25.91
CA TYR A 402 1.34 -40.46 -26.54
C TYR A 402 0.52 -41.76 -26.48
N ASN A 403 0.07 -42.16 -25.30
CA ASN A 403 -0.68 -43.42 -25.11
C ASN A 403 -2.01 -43.41 -25.84
N VAL A 404 -2.73 -42.30 -25.83
CA VAL A 404 -4.05 -42.18 -26.49
C VAL A 404 -3.89 -41.93 -27.99
N GLY A 405 -2.75 -41.38 -28.43
CA GLY A 405 -2.37 -41.26 -29.83
C GLY A 405 -2.06 -42.59 -30.53
N GLN A 406 -1.88 -43.68 -29.77
CA GLN A 406 -1.77 -45.03 -30.34
C GLN A 406 -3.10 -45.53 -30.92
N PHE A 407 -4.24 -45.00 -30.45
CA PHE A 407 -5.55 -45.34 -31.01
C PHE A 407 -5.84 -44.50 -32.25
N LYS A 408 -6.16 -45.14 -33.38
CA LYS A 408 -6.63 -44.43 -34.56
C LYS A 408 -8.09 -44.04 -34.37
N VAL A 409 -8.33 -42.74 -34.37
CA VAL A 409 -9.64 -42.12 -34.42
C VAL A 409 -9.70 -41.24 -35.68
N LYS A 410 -10.89 -41.12 -36.28
CA LYS A 410 -11.10 -40.39 -37.53
C LYS A 410 -10.59 -38.96 -37.52
#